data_AF-A0A1N7I7K7-F1
#
_entry.id   AF-A0A1N7I7K7-F1
#
_cell.length_a   1.000
_cell.length_b   1.000
_cell.length_c   1.000
_cell.angle_alpha   90.00
_cell.angle_beta   90.00
_cell.angle_gamma   90.00
#
_symmetry.space_group_name_H-M   'P 1'
#
loop_
_entity.id
_entity.type
_entity.pdbx_description
1 polymer ?
#
loop_
_entity_poly.entity_id
_entity_poly.type
_entity_poly.pdbx_seq_one_letter_code
_entity_poly.pdbx_strand_id
1 'polypeptide(L)' 'MKLLEVGNFGEDLAGLGLIFLFIGLVVFAISILVAFILGIMTASNTEKKYNFKPALIGILVGVLIFIAGGCICGFNL' A
#
# COMPACT_ATOMS: atom_id res chain seq x y z
N MET A 1 12.05 -24.72 -19.71
CA MET A 1 12.50 -23.34 -19.99
C MET A 1 11.56 -22.76 -21.04
N LYS A 2 10.50 -22.08 -20.60
CA LYS A 2 9.41 -21.55 -21.45
C LYS A 2 8.87 -20.22 -20.88
N LEU A 3 9.77 -19.42 -20.30
CA LEU A 3 9.48 -18.14 -19.64
C LEU A 3 9.86 -16.93 -20.52
N LEU A 4 10.52 -17.15 -21.66
CA LEU A 4 11.01 -16.08 -22.54
C LEU A 4 9.97 -15.60 -23.59
N GLU A 5 8.86 -16.33 -23.81
CA GLU A 5 7.76 -15.86 -24.68
C GLU A 5 6.81 -14.87 -23.97
N VAL A 6 6.96 -14.64 -22.66
CA VAL A 6 6.21 -13.63 -21.89
C VAL A 6 6.83 -12.23 -22.02
N GLY A 7 8.00 -12.11 -22.67
CA GLY A 7 8.76 -10.86 -22.79
C GLY A 7 8.05 -9.73 -23.53
N ASN A 8 7.06 -10.01 -24.39
CA ASN A 8 6.29 -8.97 -25.09
C ASN A 8 5.08 -8.44 -24.27
N PHE A 9 4.76 -9.06 -23.13
CA PHE A 9 3.80 -8.55 -22.14
C PHE A 9 4.49 -8.08 -20.84
N GLY A 10 5.77 -8.43 -20.67
CA GLY A 10 6.56 -8.12 -19.48
C GLY A 10 6.81 -6.63 -19.27
N GLU A 11 7.04 -5.83 -20.31
CA GLU A 11 7.28 -4.38 -20.15
C GLU A 11 6.03 -3.64 -19.61
N ASP A 12 4.84 -3.94 -20.16
CA ASP A 12 3.58 -3.32 -19.71
C ASP A 12 3.19 -3.76 -18.28
N LEU A 13 3.39 -5.04 -17.94
CA LEU A 13 3.10 -5.57 -16.60
C LEU A 13 4.08 -5.07 -15.54
N ALA A 14 5.35 -4.84 -15.89
CA ALA A 14 6.34 -4.23 -14.99
C ALA A 14 5.94 -2.81 -14.61
N GLY A 15 5.53 -2.00 -15.59
CA GLY A 15 5.05 -0.63 -15.35
C GLY A 15 3.82 -0.60 -14.43
N LEU A 16 2.88 -1.53 -14.64
CA LEU A 16 1.68 -1.65 -13.82
C LEU A 16 2.00 -2.08 -12.38
N GLY A 17 2.92 -3.01 -12.19
CA GLY A 17 3.42 -3.40 -10.86
C GLY A 17 4.10 -2.25 -10.10
N LEU A 18 4.87 -1.42 -10.80
CA LEU A 18 5.57 -0.26 -10.25
C LEU A 18 4.58 0.82 -9.79
N ILE A 19 3.51 1.05 -10.57
CA ILE A 19 2.41 1.95 -10.20
C ILE A 19 1.69 1.43 -8.94
N PHE A 20 1.40 0.13 -8.87
CA PHE A 20 0.79 -0.48 -7.68
C PHE A 20 1.69 -0.36 -6.43
N LEU A 21 3.01 -0.56 -6.56
CA LEU A 21 3.96 -0.33 -5.47
C LEU A 21 3.94 1.12 -4.99
N PHE A 22 3.95 2.09 -5.92
CA PHE A 22 3.93 3.50 -5.58
C PHE A 22 2.62 3.91 -4.89
N ILE A 23 1.48 3.47 -5.43
CA ILE A 23 0.16 3.73 -4.83
C ILE A 23 0.07 3.09 -3.44
N GLY A 24 0.48 1.83 -3.29
CA GLY A 24 0.49 1.12 -2.01
C GLY A 24 1.32 1.84 -0.95
N LEU A 25 2.51 2.32 -1.33
CA LEU A 25 3.39 3.10 -0.45
C LEU A 25 2.74 4.43 -0.03
N VAL A 26 2.14 5.16 -0.97
CA VAL A 26 1.49 6.44 -0.69
C VAL A 26 0.29 6.26 0.25
N VAL A 27 -0.57 5.27 -0.03
CA VAL A 27 -1.73 4.96 0.82
C VAL A 27 -1.29 4.56 2.23
N PHE A 28 -0.23 3.76 2.35
CA PHE A 28 0.34 3.37 3.63
C PHE A 28 0.87 4.59 4.41
N ALA A 29 1.65 5.46 3.76
CA ALA A 29 2.21 6.66 4.38
C ALA A 29 1.12 7.63 4.87
N ILE A 30 0.10 7.88 4.05
CA ILE A 30 -1.04 8.73 4.43
C ILE A 30 -1.80 8.12 5.62
N SER A 31 -2.01 6.80 5.60
CA SER A 31 -2.73 6.12 6.68
C SER A 31 -1.98 6.17 8.03
N ILE A 32 -0.64 6.09 8.01
CA ILE A 32 0.20 6.32 9.20
C ILE A 32 0.04 7.76 9.68
N LEU A 33 0.07 8.74 8.78
CA LEU A 33 -0.04 10.16 9.13
C LEU A 33 -1.40 10.45 9.79
N VAL A 34 -2.49 9.87 9.25
CA VAL A 34 -3.83 9.94 9.85
C VAL A 34 -3.88 9.26 11.22
N ALA A 35 -3.28 8.07 11.37
CA ALA A 35 -3.19 7.37 12.66
C ALA A 35 -2.43 8.22 13.70
N PHE A 36 -1.36 8.90 13.28
CA PHE A 36 -0.56 9.75 14.15
C PHE A 36 -1.35 10.97 14.63
N ILE A 37 -2.06 11.65 13.73
CA ILE A 37 -2.93 12.78 14.08
C ILE A 37 -4.06 12.33 15.01
N LEU A 38 -4.73 11.21 14.72
CA LEU A 38 -5.75 10.64 15.61
C LEU A 38 -5.17 10.27 16.98
N GLY A 39 -3.93 9.77 17.00
CA GLY A 39 -3.18 9.45 18.23
C GLY A 39 -3.00 10.68 19.11
N ILE A 40 -2.48 11.76 18.53
CA ILE A 40 -2.28 13.04 19.23
C ILE A 40 -3.63 13.61 19.70
N MET A 41 -4.66 13.60 18.86
CA MET A 41 -5.98 14.11 19.25
C MET A 41 -6.62 13.30 20.36
N THR A 42 -6.46 11.97 20.36
CA THR A 42 -6.95 11.09 21.43
C THR A 42 -6.22 11.34 22.74
N ALA A 43 -4.90 11.53 22.69
CA ALA A 43 -4.10 11.86 23.87
C ALA A 43 -4.41 13.26 24.43
N SER A 44 -4.78 14.20 23.56
CA SER A 44 -5.09 15.59 23.93
C SER A 44 -6.54 15.80 24.36
N ASN A 45 -7.44 14.86 24.04
CA ASN A 45 -8.87 14.93 24.37
C ASN A 45 -9.39 13.57 24.83
N THR A 46 -9.18 13.26 26.11
CA THR A 46 -9.56 11.97 26.74
C THR A 46 -11.07 11.70 26.70
N GLU A 47 -11.89 12.74 26.51
CA GLU A 47 -13.35 12.68 26.49
C GLU A 47 -13.90 12.19 25.15
N LYS A 48 -13.14 12.37 24.06
CA LYS A 48 -13.53 11.97 22.71
C LYS A 48 -12.83 10.68 22.32
N LYS A 49 -13.61 9.60 22.23
CA LYS A 49 -13.15 8.34 21.62
C LYS A 49 -13.05 8.52 20.11
N TYR A 50 -11.85 8.81 19.61
CA TYR A 50 -11.58 8.77 18.18
C TYR A 50 -11.44 7.32 17.71
N ASN A 51 -12.11 6.99 16.61
CA ASN A 51 -12.08 5.65 16.06
C ASN A 51 -10.89 5.46 15.12
N PHE A 52 -9.94 4.61 15.51
CA PHE A 52 -8.75 4.30 14.72
C PHE A 52 -8.99 3.28 13.59
N LYS A 53 -10.16 2.62 13.56
CA LYS A 53 -10.51 1.64 12.50
C LYS A 53 -10.19 2.10 11.07
N PRO A 54 -10.58 3.31 10.62
CA PRO A 54 -10.31 3.75 9.24
C PRO A 54 -8.81 3.84 8.94
N ALA A 55 -7.99 4.33 9.87
CA ALA A 55 -6.55 4.40 9.69
C ALA A 55 -5.90 3.00 9.66
N LEU A 56 -6.37 2.09 10.51
CA LEU A 56 -5.92 0.69 10.52
C LEU A 56 -6.28 -0.05 9.23
N ILE A 57 -7.49 0.17 8.71
CA ILE A 57 -7.92 -0.36 7.41
C ILE A 57 -7.07 0.20 6.28
N GLY A 58 -6.76 1.50 6.30
CA GLY A 58 -5.90 2.13 5.30
C GLY A 58 -4.48 1.55 5.30
N ILE A 59 -3.91 1.28 6.47
CA ILE A 59 -2.63 0.58 6.62
C ILE A 59 -2.71 -0.84 6.02
N LEU A 60 -3.72 -1.61 6.38
CA LEU A 60 -3.90 -2.98 5.88
C LEU A 60 -4.04 -3.02 4.35
N VAL A 61 -4.86 -2.14 3.79
CA VAL A 61 -5.07 -2.03 2.35
C VAL A 61 -3.80 -1.57 1.64
N GLY A 62 -3.08 -0.58 2.17
CA GLY A 62 -1.80 -0.12 1.62
C GLY A 62 -0.77 -1.23 1.55
N VAL A 63 -0.65 -2.05 2.60
CA VAL A 63 0.28 -3.21 2.63
C VAL A 63 -0.13 -4.27 1.61
N LEU A 64 -1.42 -4.59 1.48
CA LEU A 64 -1.90 -5.57 0.50
C LEU A 64 -1.63 -5.13 -0.94
N ILE A 65 -1.88 -3.86 -1.26
CA ILE A 65 -1.61 -3.28 -2.58
C ILE A 65 -0.10 -3.28 -2.86
N PHE A 66 0.71 -2.96 -1.85
CA PHE A 66 2.17 -2.97 -1.97
C PHE A 66 2.71 -4.38 -2.23
N ILE A 67 2.24 -5.38 -1.51
CA ILE A 67 2.61 -6.79 -1.73
C ILE A 67 2.16 -7.25 -3.11
N ALA A 68 0.94 -6.90 -3.55
CA ALA A 68 0.45 -7.23 -4.88
C ALA A 68 1.34 -6.63 -5.99
N GLY A 69 1.71 -5.35 -5.87
CA GLY A 69 2.65 -4.70 -6.80
C GLY A 69 4.03 -5.36 -6.78
N GLY A 70 4.53 -5.72 -5.60
CA GLY A 70 5.80 -6.43 -5.42
C GLY A 70 5.80 -7.83 -6.06
N CYS A 71 4.70 -8.58 -5.94
CA CYS A 71 4.53 -9.85 -6.62
C CYS A 71 4.51 -9.66 -8.14
N ILE A 72 3.78 -8.68 -8.66
CA ILE A 72 3.70 -8.41 -10.10
C ILE A 72 5.07 -8.02 -10.67
N CYS A 73 5.84 -7.18 -9.96
CA CYS A 73 7.21 -6.84 -10.35
C CYS A 73 8.19 -8.02 -10.18
N GLY A 74 8.05 -8.83 -9.13
CA GLY A 74 8.99 -9.91 -8.80
C GLY A 74 8.81 -11.18 -9.63
N PHE A 75 7.61 -11.46 -10.14
CA PHE A 75 7.39 -12.51 -11.14
C PHE A 75 7.93 -12.16 -12.54
N ASN A 76 8.34 -10.91 -12.74
CA ASN A 76 8.81 -10.37 -14.02
C ASN A 76 10.34 -10.20 -14.08
N LEU A 77 11.07 -10.63 -13.04
CA LEU A 77 12.54 -10.66 -12.96
C LEU A 77 13.04 -12.11 -13.09
#